data_AF-A0A527ZQ37-F1
#
_entry.id   AF-A0A527ZQ37-F1
#
_cell.length_a   1.000
_cell.length_b   1.000
_cell.length_c   1.000
_cell.angle_alpha   90.00
_cell.angle_beta   90.00
_cell.angle_gamma   90.00
#
_symmetry.space_group_name_H-M   'P 1'
#
loop_
_entity.id
_entity.type
_entity.pdbx_description
1 polymer ?
#
loop_
_entity_poly.entity_id
_entity_poly.type
_entity_poly.pdbx_seq_one_letter_code
_entity_poly.pdbx_strand_id
1 'polypeptide(L)'
;MLVVGSGASGSQIADELQQSGRNVFLSVSPHRRVPRRYRGKDVLWWFDKMGRFEITIDSFPERRFPPSTVVTGVNGGYDMNVRRFARDGGTVLGRVLGCANGMLSIADDAAQILAEADKSYDDFVSAAETWAEKPENLDHIRDSDGHSVTPILAEIGDARSVDIAGENVSSVIWGTGYLFDYNWMDLPIFDARGAPAQQCGVTAFPGLYFLGLHWMHTFGSGLLSYVGRDAAYIARHMEALGSEALGSPAPPSWSPA
;
A
#
# COMPACT_ATOMS: atom_id res chain seq x y z
N MET A 1 4.86 -18.43 16.81
CA MET A 1 3.65 -18.05 16.02
C MET A 1 4.10 -17.66 14.63
N LEU A 2 3.29 -17.89 13.60
CA LEU A 2 3.58 -17.48 12.23
C LEU A 2 2.58 -16.42 11.77
N VAL A 3 3.07 -15.30 11.26
CA VAL A 3 2.28 -14.29 10.56
C VAL A 3 2.64 -14.36 9.08
N VAL A 4 1.65 -14.56 8.22
CA VAL A 4 1.84 -14.65 6.77
C VAL A 4 1.34 -13.37 6.10
N GLY A 5 2.25 -12.66 5.44
CA GLY A 5 1.99 -11.38 4.79
C GLY A 5 2.52 -10.20 5.60
N SER A 6 3.33 -9.36 4.95
CA SER A 6 3.95 -8.16 5.55
C SER A 6 3.28 -6.86 5.06
N GLY A 7 1.99 -6.91 4.75
CA GLY A 7 1.16 -5.71 4.61
C GLY A 7 1.05 -4.95 5.92
N ALA A 8 0.26 -3.86 5.94
CA ALA A 8 0.18 -3.00 7.13
C ALA A 8 -0.25 -3.76 8.40
N SER A 9 -1.35 -4.51 8.32
CA SER A 9 -1.84 -5.31 9.46
C SER A 9 -0.89 -6.44 9.83
N GLY A 10 -0.35 -7.18 8.85
CA GLY A 10 0.53 -8.31 9.12
C GLY A 10 1.83 -7.90 9.81
N SER A 11 2.48 -6.84 9.32
CA SER A 11 3.70 -6.30 9.93
C SER A 11 3.44 -5.77 11.35
N GLN A 12 2.33 -5.06 11.56
CA GLN A 12 1.99 -4.53 12.88
C GLN A 12 1.63 -5.64 13.87
N ILE A 13 0.83 -6.63 13.47
CA ILE A 13 0.50 -7.78 14.32
C ILE A 13 1.77 -8.54 14.70
N ALA A 14 2.69 -8.75 13.76
CA ALA A 14 3.95 -9.43 14.05
C ALA A 14 4.79 -8.66 15.08
N ASP A 15 4.90 -7.34 14.91
CA ASP A 15 5.61 -6.46 15.84
C ASP A 15 4.97 -6.44 17.24
N GLU A 16 3.65 -6.28 17.34
CA GLU A 16 2.92 -6.30 18.62
C GLU A 16 3.04 -7.67 19.33
N LEU A 17 2.96 -8.78 18.58
CA LEU A 17 3.15 -10.11 19.14
C LEU A 17 4.57 -10.30 19.67
N GLN A 18 5.59 -9.84 18.95
CA GLN A 18 6.97 -9.91 19.41
C GLN A 18 7.20 -9.05 20.66
N GLN A 19 6.65 -7.83 20.70
CA GLN A 19 6.71 -6.95 21.87
C GLN A 19 6.02 -7.55 23.09
N SER A 20 5.02 -8.41 22.89
CA SER A 20 4.39 -9.19 23.97
C SER A 20 5.22 -10.40 24.45
N GLY A 21 6.44 -10.59 23.93
CA GLY A 21 7.36 -11.66 24.31
C GLY A 21 7.13 -12.98 23.57
N ARG A 22 6.40 -12.98 22.45
CA ARG A 22 6.20 -14.18 21.64
C ARG A 22 7.37 -14.37 20.67
N ASN A 23 7.74 -15.63 20.42
CA ASN A 23 8.58 -15.96 19.26
C ASN A 23 7.71 -15.90 17.99
N VAL A 24 8.08 -15.02 17.06
CA VAL A 24 7.29 -14.71 15.86
C VAL A 24 8.13 -14.95 14.59
N PHE A 25 7.55 -15.72 13.69
CA PHE A 25 7.96 -15.83 12.31
C PHE A 25 7.09 -14.90 11.47
N LEU A 26 7.70 -14.03 10.66
CA LEU A 26 7.00 -13.17 9.71
C LEU A 26 7.39 -13.57 8.29
N SER A 27 6.45 -14.13 7.55
CA SER A 27 6.61 -14.35 6.10
C SER A 27 6.31 -13.07 5.35
N VAL A 28 7.33 -12.53 4.68
CA VAL A 28 7.23 -11.27 3.96
C VAL A 28 6.64 -11.44 2.57
N SER A 29 5.97 -10.40 2.10
CA SER A 29 5.48 -10.23 0.75
C SER A 29 5.94 -8.86 0.22
N PRO A 30 5.93 -8.62 -1.10
CA PRO A 30 6.25 -7.30 -1.64
C PRO A 30 5.46 -6.19 -0.92
N HIS A 31 6.17 -5.21 -0.39
CA HIS A 31 5.63 -4.06 0.33
C HIS A 31 6.59 -2.88 0.20
N ARG A 32 6.09 -1.68 0.47
CA ARG A 32 6.91 -0.46 0.54
C ARG A 32 6.96 0.05 1.96
N ARG A 33 8.08 0.66 2.34
CA ARG A 33 8.21 1.36 3.62
C ARG A 33 8.53 2.83 3.37
N VAL A 34 8.08 3.68 4.29
CA VAL A 34 8.24 5.13 4.28
C VAL A 34 8.42 5.58 5.72
N PRO A 35 9.07 6.72 5.98
CA PRO A 35 9.07 7.28 7.32
C PRO A 35 7.65 7.65 7.70
N ARG A 36 7.23 7.30 8.91
CA ARG A 36 5.94 7.70 9.44
C ARG A 36 5.87 9.21 9.61
N ARG A 37 6.99 9.80 10.07
CA ARG A 37 7.21 11.24 10.17
C ARG A 37 8.55 11.62 9.58
N TYR A 38 8.57 12.69 8.80
CA TYR A 38 9.76 13.25 8.20
C TYR A 38 9.71 14.78 8.26
N ARG A 39 10.82 15.43 8.61
CA ARG A 39 11.02 16.83 9.01
C ARG A 39 9.82 17.44 9.76
N GLY A 40 9.41 16.78 10.85
CA GLY A 40 8.29 17.21 11.70
C GLY A 40 6.88 17.02 11.11
N LYS A 41 6.76 16.46 9.91
CA LYS A 41 5.49 16.26 9.21
C LYS A 41 5.13 14.79 9.06
N ASP A 42 3.82 14.54 9.04
CA ASP A 42 3.23 13.22 8.81
C ASP A 42 3.44 12.75 7.37
N VAL A 43 3.58 11.43 7.15
CA VAL A 43 3.69 10.87 5.80
C VAL A 43 2.54 11.22 4.87
N LEU A 44 1.30 11.36 5.39
CA LEU A 44 0.15 11.76 4.56
C LEU A 44 0.27 13.21 4.11
N TRP A 45 0.82 14.10 4.96
CA TRP A 45 1.14 15.46 4.57
C TRP A 45 2.17 15.48 3.45
N TRP A 46 3.21 14.65 3.55
CA TRP A 46 4.22 14.51 2.51
C TRP A 46 3.67 13.94 1.20
N PHE A 47 2.79 12.94 1.27
CA PHE A 47 2.12 12.40 0.10
C PHE A 47 1.28 13.46 -0.61
N ASP A 48 0.55 14.29 0.14
CA ASP A 48 -0.20 15.42 -0.42
C ASP A 48 0.73 16.45 -1.08
N LYS A 49 1.77 16.90 -0.35
CA LYS A 49 2.70 17.93 -0.86
C LYS A 49 3.51 17.50 -2.08
N MET A 50 3.91 16.25 -2.13
CA MET A 50 4.59 15.68 -3.29
C MET A 50 3.64 15.31 -4.43
N GLY A 51 2.34 15.55 -4.30
CA GLY A 51 1.34 15.20 -5.33
C GLY A 51 1.18 13.68 -5.54
N ARG A 52 1.47 12.87 -4.53
CA ARG A 52 1.44 11.40 -4.65
C ARG A 52 0.02 10.86 -4.79
N PHE A 53 -0.97 11.52 -4.19
CA PHE A 53 -2.37 11.08 -4.29
C PHE A 53 -2.98 11.36 -5.67
N GLU A 54 -2.32 12.21 -6.47
CA GLU A 54 -2.67 12.61 -7.82
C GLU A 54 -2.00 11.74 -8.88
N ILE A 55 -0.99 10.94 -8.51
CA ILE A 55 -0.34 9.99 -9.43
C ILE A 55 -1.39 9.05 -9.99
N THR A 56 -1.54 9.06 -11.31
CA THR A 56 -2.53 8.25 -12.02
C THR A 56 -2.03 6.83 -12.24
N ILE A 57 -2.93 5.87 -12.34
CA ILE A 57 -2.58 4.48 -12.66
C ILE A 57 -1.89 4.35 -14.03
N ASP A 58 -2.14 5.31 -14.93
CA ASP A 58 -1.50 5.41 -16.24
C ASP A 58 -0.01 5.77 -16.19
N SER A 59 0.51 6.24 -15.04
CA SER A 59 1.96 6.44 -14.89
C SER A 59 2.73 5.13 -14.71
N PHE A 60 2.04 4.00 -14.56
CA PHE A 60 2.66 2.69 -14.37
C PHE A 60 2.56 1.84 -15.64
N PRO A 61 3.65 1.15 -16.03
CA PRO A 61 3.61 0.17 -17.12
C PRO A 61 2.48 -0.83 -16.92
N GLU A 62 1.75 -1.12 -18.00
CA GLU A 62 0.62 -2.05 -18.01
C GLU A 62 -0.49 -1.75 -16.99
N ARG A 63 -0.55 -0.49 -16.50
CA ARG A 63 -1.47 -0.06 -15.44
C ARG A 63 -1.37 -0.94 -14.18
N ARG A 64 -0.17 -1.44 -13.88
CA ARG A 64 0.11 -2.26 -12.69
C ARG A 64 0.57 -1.36 -11.55
N PHE A 65 -0.31 -1.15 -10.57
CA PHE A 65 0.04 -0.36 -9.39
C PHE A 65 1.09 -1.05 -8.50
N PRO A 66 1.86 -0.25 -7.75
CA PRO A 66 2.88 -0.78 -6.86
C PRO A 66 2.34 -1.51 -5.63
N PRO A 67 3.18 -2.29 -4.93
CA PRO A 67 2.84 -2.88 -3.64
C PRO A 67 2.44 -1.82 -2.60
N SER A 68 1.62 -2.23 -1.64
CA SER A 68 1.12 -1.34 -0.58
C SER A 68 2.26 -0.73 0.24
N THR A 69 2.09 0.55 0.55
CA THR A 69 2.96 1.24 1.51
C THR A 69 2.47 0.97 2.92
N VAL A 70 3.36 0.44 3.77
CA VAL A 70 3.05 0.11 5.15
C VAL A 70 3.21 1.34 6.03
N VAL A 71 2.12 1.70 6.72
CA VAL A 71 2.04 2.82 7.66
C VAL A 71 1.22 2.36 8.85
N THR A 72 1.61 2.74 10.07
CA THR A 72 0.85 2.48 11.29
C THR A 72 0.45 3.76 12.01
N GLY A 73 -0.75 3.77 12.60
CA GLY A 73 -1.21 4.82 13.50
C GLY A 73 -1.07 4.47 14.98
N VAL A 74 -0.68 3.25 15.32
CA VAL A 74 -0.57 2.78 16.72
C VAL A 74 0.45 3.61 17.48
N ASN A 75 0.13 3.98 18.71
CA ASN A 75 0.98 4.78 19.60
C ASN A 75 1.45 6.10 18.96
N GLY A 76 0.60 6.73 18.15
CA GLY A 76 0.94 7.96 17.43
C GLY A 76 1.75 7.74 16.15
N GLY A 77 2.01 6.48 15.78
CA GLY A 77 2.71 6.04 14.59
C GLY A 77 4.23 6.02 14.73
N TYR A 78 4.84 5.01 14.15
CA TYR A 78 6.28 4.81 14.05
C TYR A 78 6.65 4.18 12.71
N ASP A 79 7.95 4.18 12.40
CA ASP A 79 8.48 3.58 11.18
C ASP A 79 8.40 2.06 11.29
N MET A 80 7.48 1.47 10.53
CA MET A 80 7.40 0.03 10.40
C MET A 80 8.60 -0.44 9.57
N ASN A 81 9.45 -1.26 10.17
CA ASN A 81 10.67 -1.75 9.54
C ASN A 81 10.89 -3.23 9.89
N VAL A 82 10.75 -4.11 8.90
CA VAL A 82 10.92 -5.55 9.09
C VAL A 82 12.36 -5.94 9.46
N ARG A 83 13.37 -5.15 9.08
CA ARG A 83 14.74 -5.35 9.56
C ARG A 83 14.89 -5.03 11.05
N ARG A 84 14.11 -4.07 11.54
CA ARG A 84 14.03 -3.80 12.99
C ARG A 84 13.42 -4.99 13.72
N PHE A 85 12.30 -5.52 13.22
CA PHE A 85 11.68 -6.74 13.72
C PHE A 85 12.70 -7.89 13.79
N ALA A 86 13.48 -8.11 12.72
CA ALA A 86 14.53 -9.12 12.67
C ALA A 86 15.63 -8.89 13.72
N ARG A 87 16.19 -7.68 13.77
CA ARG A 87 17.22 -7.28 14.75
C ARG A 87 16.74 -7.50 16.19
N ASP A 88 15.46 -7.23 16.45
CA ASP A 88 14.88 -7.31 17.79
C ASP A 88 14.51 -8.77 18.17
N GLY A 89 14.87 -9.76 17.34
CA GLY A 89 14.75 -11.20 17.61
C GLY A 89 13.64 -11.93 16.84
N GLY A 90 12.92 -11.25 15.95
CA GLY A 90 11.91 -11.85 15.09
C GLY A 90 12.55 -12.65 13.96
N THR A 91 11.91 -13.75 13.54
CA THR A 91 12.40 -14.53 12.39
C THR A 91 11.72 -14.06 11.12
N VAL A 92 12.49 -13.54 10.16
CA VAL A 92 11.97 -13.15 8.85
C VAL A 92 12.11 -14.31 7.87
N LEU A 93 11.00 -14.67 7.23
CA LEU A 93 10.93 -15.67 6.18
C LEU A 93 10.55 -15.01 4.87
N GLY A 94 10.97 -15.60 3.74
CA GLY A 94 10.41 -15.24 2.44
C GLY A 94 8.93 -15.60 2.33
N ARG A 95 8.37 -15.50 1.13
CA ARG A 95 6.97 -15.87 0.90
C ARG A 95 6.75 -17.36 1.19
N VAL A 96 5.74 -17.68 1.99
CA VAL A 96 5.24 -19.05 2.13
C VAL A 96 4.63 -19.49 0.80
N LEU A 97 5.14 -20.58 0.24
CA LEU A 97 4.71 -21.16 -1.03
C LEU A 97 3.65 -22.25 -0.85
N GLY A 98 3.67 -22.92 0.31
CA GLY A 98 2.79 -24.03 0.62
C GLY A 98 3.23 -24.77 1.88
N CYS A 99 2.47 -25.79 2.23
CA CYS A 99 2.74 -26.68 3.36
C CYS A 99 2.44 -28.12 2.96
N ALA A 100 3.36 -29.04 3.27
CA ALA A 100 3.14 -30.47 3.12
C ALA A 100 3.74 -31.20 4.32
N ASN A 101 2.97 -32.12 4.94
CA ASN A 101 3.41 -32.92 6.09
C ASN A 101 4.00 -32.11 7.26
N GLY A 102 3.47 -30.91 7.52
CA GLY A 102 3.97 -30.03 8.60
C GLY A 102 5.22 -29.23 8.24
N MET A 103 5.75 -29.36 7.02
CA MET A 103 6.88 -28.59 6.52
C MET A 103 6.37 -27.45 5.61
N LEU A 104 6.69 -26.21 5.97
CA LEU A 104 6.47 -25.06 5.10
C LEU A 104 7.55 -25.00 4.02
N SER A 105 7.15 -24.65 2.80
CA SER A 105 8.09 -24.27 1.74
C SER A 105 8.17 -22.75 1.66
N ILE A 106 9.39 -22.21 1.71
CA ILE A 106 9.67 -20.77 1.79
C ILE A 106 10.45 -20.34 0.54
N ALA A 107 10.00 -19.26 -0.09
CA ALA A 107 10.69 -18.65 -1.21
C ALA A 107 12.01 -17.98 -0.78
N ASP A 108 13.01 -17.99 -1.67
CA ASP A 108 14.26 -17.25 -1.51
C ASP A 108 14.12 -15.79 -1.95
N ASP A 109 13.19 -15.05 -1.33
CA ASP A 109 12.88 -13.68 -1.74
C ASP A 109 12.87 -12.66 -0.59
N ALA A 110 13.11 -13.08 0.65
CA ALA A 110 13.09 -12.18 1.81
C ALA A 110 14.08 -11.02 1.67
N ALA A 111 15.34 -11.32 1.34
CA ALA A 111 16.38 -10.30 1.20
C ALA A 111 16.06 -9.30 0.07
N GLN A 112 15.55 -9.79 -1.06
CA GLN A 112 15.13 -8.95 -2.18
C GLN A 112 13.95 -8.05 -1.80
N ILE A 113 12.89 -8.62 -1.20
CA ILE A 113 11.71 -7.87 -0.77
C ILE A 113 12.10 -6.74 0.20
N LEU A 114 13.01 -7.01 1.14
CA LEU A 114 13.46 -6.00 2.09
C LEU A 114 14.35 -4.94 1.44
N ALA A 115 15.20 -5.30 0.47
CA ALA A 115 15.97 -4.33 -0.30
C ALA A 115 15.07 -3.40 -1.13
N GLU A 116 14.00 -3.93 -1.73
CA GLU A 116 13.01 -3.12 -2.45
C GLU A 116 12.24 -2.19 -1.51
N ALA A 117 11.89 -2.65 -0.31
CA ALA A 117 11.28 -1.81 0.72
C ALA A 117 12.24 -0.69 1.16
N ASP A 118 13.52 -1.00 1.41
CA ASP A 118 14.54 0.00 1.73
C ASP A 118 14.70 1.04 0.64
N LYS A 119 14.79 0.61 -0.61
CA LYS A 119 14.83 1.51 -1.76
C LYS A 119 13.61 2.45 -1.79
N SER A 120 12.41 1.93 -1.50
CA SER A 120 11.20 2.76 -1.49
C SER A 120 11.20 3.85 -0.41
N TYR A 121 11.90 3.61 0.71
CA TYR A 121 12.12 4.60 1.75
C TYR A 121 13.11 5.67 1.30
N ASP A 122 14.24 5.25 0.72
CA ASP A 122 15.25 6.17 0.22
C ASP A 122 14.70 7.06 -0.90
N ASP A 123 13.96 6.47 -1.85
CA ASP A 123 13.26 7.20 -2.90
C ASP A 123 12.25 8.22 -2.32
N PHE A 124 11.59 7.88 -1.21
CA PHE A 124 10.72 8.83 -0.50
C PHE A 124 11.52 9.99 0.09
N VAL A 125 12.60 9.70 0.81
CA VAL A 125 13.43 10.72 1.45
C VAL A 125 14.01 11.66 0.40
N SER A 126 14.58 11.13 -0.69
CA SER A 126 15.12 11.95 -1.77
C SER A 126 14.05 12.84 -2.43
N ALA A 127 12.84 12.31 -2.66
CA ALA A 127 11.75 13.11 -3.21
C ALA A 127 11.27 14.20 -2.24
N ALA A 128 11.24 13.91 -0.94
CA ALA A 128 10.89 14.88 0.10
C ALA A 128 11.94 15.99 0.21
N GLU A 129 13.22 15.66 0.17
CA GLU A 129 14.31 16.65 0.12
C GLU A 129 14.23 17.52 -1.13
N THR A 130 14.06 16.91 -2.30
CA THR A 130 13.92 17.66 -3.56
C THR A 130 12.72 18.61 -3.53
N TRP A 131 11.63 18.23 -2.87
CA TRP A 131 10.49 19.13 -2.67
C TRP A 131 10.81 20.25 -1.67
N ALA A 132 11.50 19.92 -0.57
CA ALA A 132 11.86 20.83 0.51
C ALA A 132 12.85 21.93 0.10
N GLU A 133 13.80 21.60 -0.77
CA GLU A 133 14.86 22.52 -1.24
C GLU A 133 14.34 23.63 -2.16
N LYS A 134 13.09 23.54 -2.65
CA LYS A 134 12.49 24.57 -3.50
C LYS A 134 12.26 25.86 -2.69
N PRO A 135 12.67 27.04 -3.20
CA PRO A 135 12.55 28.31 -2.47
C PRO A 135 11.15 28.61 -1.95
N GLU A 136 10.11 28.27 -2.72
CA GLU A 136 8.71 28.45 -2.36
C GLU A 136 8.24 27.57 -1.18
N ASN A 137 8.99 26.54 -0.82
CA ASN A 137 8.62 25.55 0.19
C ASN A 137 9.39 25.68 1.50
N LEU A 138 10.41 26.55 1.57
CA LEU A 138 11.31 26.67 2.72
C LEU A 138 10.58 26.98 4.03
N ASP A 139 9.51 27.76 3.98
CA ASP A 139 8.72 28.14 5.17
C ASP A 139 7.84 27.01 5.71
N HIS A 140 7.66 25.92 4.96
CA HIS A 140 6.79 24.82 5.36
C HIS A 140 7.46 23.81 6.30
N ILE A 141 8.79 23.87 6.43
CA ILE A 141 9.62 22.85 7.07
C ILE A 141 10.51 23.52 8.12
N ARG A 142 10.63 22.89 9.29
CA ARG A 142 11.59 23.32 10.33
C ARG A 142 12.76 22.34 10.35
N ASP A 143 13.99 22.85 10.25
CA ASP A 143 15.22 22.05 10.25
C ASP A 143 15.50 21.31 11.57
N SER A 144 14.78 21.63 12.65
CA SER A 144 15.05 21.11 14.00
C SER A 144 14.64 19.66 14.25
N ASP A 145 13.84 19.07 13.37
CA ASP A 145 13.21 17.77 13.64
C ASP A 145 14.03 16.66 12.99
N GLY A 146 15.25 16.50 13.54
CA GLY A 146 16.30 15.64 13.00
C GLY A 146 15.86 14.21 12.67
N HIS A 147 16.51 13.65 11.65
CA HIS A 147 16.34 12.26 11.25
C HIS A 147 17.51 11.41 11.70
N SER A 148 17.22 10.34 12.41
CA SER A 148 18.16 9.22 12.51
C SER A 148 17.88 8.27 11.36
N VAL A 149 18.59 8.46 10.25
CA VAL A 149 18.60 7.55 9.09
C VAL A 149 19.75 6.56 9.27
N THR A 150 19.77 5.84 10.39
CA THR A 150 20.75 4.75 10.53
C THR A 150 20.19 3.52 9.85
N PRO A 151 20.84 3.00 8.78
CA PRO A 151 20.42 1.75 8.18
C PRO A 151 20.42 0.65 9.24
N ILE A 152 19.31 -0.07 9.35
CA ILE A 152 19.24 -1.20 10.27
C ILE A 152 19.82 -2.41 9.53
N LEU A 153 21.05 -2.75 9.88
CA LEU A 153 21.66 -4.00 9.45
C LEU A 153 21.10 -5.13 10.31
N ALA A 154 20.34 -6.01 9.67
CA ALA A 154 19.87 -7.26 10.27
C ALA A 154 20.14 -8.38 9.28
N GLU A 155 20.75 -9.46 9.76
CA GLU A 155 20.86 -10.69 8.98
C GLU A 155 19.47 -11.27 8.79
N ILE A 156 19.12 -11.55 7.53
CA ILE A 156 17.84 -12.14 7.16
C ILE A 156 18.13 -13.59 6.84
N GLY A 157 17.44 -14.50 7.52
CA GLY A 157 17.62 -15.94 7.31
C GLY A 157 17.36 -16.36 5.86
N ASP A 158 18.08 -17.38 5.41
CA ASP A 158 17.98 -17.99 4.09
C ASP A 158 17.16 -19.30 4.12
N ALA A 159 16.31 -19.47 5.15
CA ALA A 159 15.49 -20.66 5.32
C ALA A 159 14.62 -20.90 4.07
N ARG A 160 14.72 -22.12 3.52
CA ARG A 160 13.87 -22.60 2.40
C ARG A 160 12.72 -23.47 2.86
N SER A 161 12.78 -23.91 4.11
CA SER A 161 11.76 -24.73 4.72
C SER A 161 11.73 -24.53 6.23
N VAL A 162 10.56 -24.67 6.82
CA VAL A 162 10.36 -24.54 8.27
C VAL A 162 9.49 -25.70 8.76
N ASP A 163 9.99 -26.47 9.72
CA ASP A 163 9.20 -27.48 10.43
C ASP A 163 8.32 -26.76 11.46
N ILE A 164 7.01 -26.73 11.19
CA ILE A 164 6.04 -26.03 12.04
C ILE A 164 6.05 -26.60 13.47
N ALA A 165 6.12 -27.93 13.60
CA ALA A 165 6.12 -28.60 14.89
C ALA A 165 7.48 -28.42 15.60
N GLY A 166 8.58 -28.59 14.86
CA GLY A 166 9.94 -28.37 15.36
C GLY A 166 10.16 -26.97 15.92
N GLU A 167 9.60 -25.95 15.26
CA GLU A 167 9.66 -24.54 15.69
C GLU A 167 8.55 -24.14 16.70
N ASN A 168 7.77 -25.10 17.18
CA ASN A 168 6.66 -24.86 18.12
C ASN A 168 5.65 -23.81 17.64
N VAL A 169 5.38 -23.76 16.32
CA VAL A 169 4.40 -22.85 15.75
C VAL A 169 2.99 -23.42 15.97
N SER A 170 2.29 -22.91 16.99
CA SER A 170 0.94 -23.34 17.35
C SER A 170 -0.19 -22.53 16.71
N SER A 171 0.12 -21.39 16.10
CA SER A 171 -0.87 -20.50 15.50
C SER A 171 -0.31 -19.80 14.27
N VAL A 172 -1.16 -19.70 13.25
CA VAL A 172 -0.89 -19.02 11.98
C VAL A 172 -1.91 -17.88 11.84
N ILE A 173 -1.42 -16.67 11.55
CA ILE A 173 -2.23 -15.49 11.26
C ILE A 173 -2.06 -15.12 9.79
N TRP A 174 -3.17 -15.12 9.06
CA TRP A 174 -3.19 -14.75 7.64
C TRP A 174 -3.44 -13.25 7.49
N GLY A 175 -2.36 -12.50 7.28
CA GLY A 175 -2.34 -11.07 6.97
C GLY A 175 -2.19 -10.78 5.47
N THR A 176 -2.77 -11.62 4.61
CA THR A 176 -2.55 -11.62 3.14
C THR A 176 -3.45 -10.66 2.36
N GLY A 177 -4.17 -9.77 3.06
CA GLY A 177 -5.09 -8.82 2.44
C GLY A 177 -6.43 -9.43 2.05
N TYR A 178 -7.12 -8.77 1.11
CA TYR A 178 -8.43 -9.16 0.59
C TYR A 178 -8.49 -8.92 -0.92
N LEU A 179 -9.46 -9.57 -1.56
CA LEU A 179 -9.81 -9.36 -2.97
C LEU A 179 -11.24 -8.84 -3.06
N PHE A 180 -11.58 -8.21 -4.18
CA PHE A 180 -12.96 -7.87 -4.48
C PHE A 180 -13.71 -9.10 -4.97
N ASP A 181 -14.91 -9.34 -4.45
CA ASP A 181 -15.81 -10.39 -4.94
C ASP A 181 -16.83 -9.79 -5.90
N TYR A 182 -16.72 -10.18 -7.16
CA TYR A 182 -17.59 -9.76 -8.25
C TYR A 182 -18.52 -10.87 -8.75
N ASN A 183 -18.55 -12.04 -8.11
CA ASN A 183 -19.34 -13.19 -8.56
C ASN A 183 -20.86 -12.94 -8.59
N TRP A 184 -21.32 -11.89 -7.92
CA TRP A 184 -22.71 -11.45 -7.93
C TRP A 184 -23.10 -10.64 -9.19
N MET A 185 -22.12 -10.23 -10.01
CA MET A 185 -22.34 -9.49 -11.26
C MET A 185 -22.16 -10.42 -12.47
N ASP A 186 -23.26 -10.75 -13.14
CA ASP A 186 -23.24 -11.49 -14.41
C ASP A 186 -23.22 -10.51 -15.60
N LEU A 187 -22.08 -9.84 -15.79
CA LEU A 187 -21.89 -8.83 -16.84
C LEU A 187 -20.51 -8.98 -17.51
N PRO A 188 -20.40 -8.75 -18.84
CA PRO A 188 -19.14 -8.88 -19.58
C PRO A 188 -18.25 -7.63 -19.42
N ILE A 189 -17.96 -7.26 -18.18
CA ILE A 189 -17.24 -6.01 -17.82
C ILE A 189 -15.97 -6.26 -17.01
N PHE A 190 -15.43 -7.48 -17.01
CA PHE A 190 -14.20 -7.82 -16.31
C PHE A 190 -13.06 -8.12 -17.30
N ASP A 191 -11.84 -7.71 -16.95
CA ASP A 191 -10.64 -8.04 -17.70
C ASP A 191 -10.21 -9.49 -17.46
N ALA A 192 -9.15 -9.94 -18.16
CA ALA A 192 -8.61 -11.29 -18.02
C ALA A 192 -8.09 -11.61 -16.59
N ARG A 193 -7.96 -10.61 -15.72
CA ARG A 193 -7.54 -10.74 -14.31
C ARG A 193 -8.74 -10.69 -13.36
N GLY A 194 -9.97 -10.60 -13.87
CA GLY A 194 -11.19 -10.47 -13.08
C GLY A 194 -11.40 -9.06 -12.49
N ALA A 195 -10.60 -8.07 -12.91
CA ALA A 195 -10.77 -6.69 -12.46
C ALA A 195 -11.80 -5.98 -13.35
N PRO A 196 -12.59 -5.01 -12.83
CA PRO A 196 -13.55 -4.29 -13.65
C PRO A 196 -12.85 -3.49 -14.76
N ALA A 197 -13.29 -3.69 -16.00
CA ALA A 197 -12.88 -2.92 -17.14
C ALA A 197 -13.54 -1.53 -17.07
N GLN A 198 -12.79 -0.56 -16.55
CA GLN A 198 -13.26 0.80 -16.30
C GLN A 198 -12.20 1.83 -16.67
N GLN A 199 -12.67 3.04 -16.98
CA GLN A 199 -11.86 4.24 -17.08
C GLN A 199 -12.41 5.29 -16.10
N CYS A 200 -11.63 5.60 -15.05
CA CYS A 200 -12.01 6.53 -13.99
C CYS A 200 -13.39 6.22 -13.35
N GLY A 201 -13.69 4.94 -13.18
CA GLY A 201 -14.94 4.41 -12.63
C GLY A 201 -16.04 4.17 -13.68
N VAL A 202 -15.90 4.68 -14.90
CA VAL A 202 -16.88 4.50 -15.99
C VAL A 202 -16.65 3.17 -16.69
N THR A 203 -17.71 2.36 -16.84
CA THR A 203 -17.65 1.08 -17.56
C THR A 203 -18.24 1.21 -18.96
N ALA A 204 -18.01 0.19 -19.80
CA ALA A 204 -18.67 0.08 -21.10
C ALA A 204 -20.17 -0.26 -21.01
N PHE A 205 -20.67 -0.66 -19.83
CA PHE A 205 -22.07 -0.97 -19.63
C PHE A 205 -22.82 0.28 -19.14
N PRO A 206 -23.77 0.84 -19.93
CA PRO A 206 -24.44 2.08 -19.57
C PRO A 206 -25.15 1.98 -18.21
N GLY A 207 -24.94 2.99 -17.37
CA GLY A 207 -25.54 3.04 -16.02
C GLY A 207 -24.76 2.28 -14.94
N LEU A 208 -23.69 1.56 -15.29
CA LEU A 208 -22.84 0.88 -14.32
C LEU A 208 -21.50 1.60 -14.14
N TYR A 209 -21.15 1.86 -12.87
CA TYR A 209 -19.95 2.57 -12.46
C TYR A 209 -19.30 1.87 -11.26
N PHE A 210 -17.98 2.02 -11.15
CA PHE A 210 -17.21 1.65 -9.97
C PHE A 210 -16.72 2.90 -9.25
N LEU A 211 -16.62 2.84 -7.92
CA LEU A 211 -16.08 3.91 -7.10
C LEU A 211 -15.27 3.30 -5.96
N GLY A 212 -14.18 3.94 -5.58
CA GLY A 212 -13.38 3.53 -4.41
C GLY A 212 -12.46 2.32 -4.66
N LEU A 213 -12.26 1.91 -5.92
CA LEU A 213 -11.29 0.86 -6.23
C LEU A 213 -9.86 1.36 -5.96
N HIS A 214 -9.00 0.43 -5.51
CA HIS A 214 -7.56 0.70 -5.40
C HIS A 214 -7.02 1.12 -6.76
N TRP A 215 -6.37 2.29 -6.81
CA TRP A 215 -5.81 2.83 -8.05
C TRP A 215 -6.81 2.93 -9.22
N MET A 216 -8.10 3.20 -8.92
CA MET A 216 -9.14 3.33 -9.95
C MET A 216 -8.77 4.35 -11.03
N HIS A 217 -8.35 5.54 -10.58
CA HIS A 217 -7.81 6.61 -11.40
C HIS A 217 -6.45 7.05 -10.85
N THR A 218 -6.36 7.32 -9.54
CA THR A 218 -5.12 7.75 -8.87
C THR A 218 -4.82 6.91 -7.63
N PHE A 219 -3.63 7.11 -7.03
CA PHE A 219 -3.31 6.52 -5.72
C PHE A 219 -4.37 6.84 -4.66
N GLY A 220 -4.96 8.04 -4.71
CA GLY A 220 -6.01 8.49 -3.80
C GLY A 220 -7.37 7.81 -3.98
N SER A 221 -7.65 7.16 -5.11
CA SER A 221 -8.99 6.65 -5.45
C SER A 221 -9.62 5.73 -4.40
N GLY A 222 -8.81 4.89 -3.76
CA GLY A 222 -9.27 3.95 -2.72
C GLY A 222 -9.29 4.54 -1.30
N LEU A 223 -8.96 5.82 -1.13
CA LEU A 223 -8.82 6.46 0.17
C LEU A 223 -10.01 7.35 0.49
N LEU A 224 -10.53 7.25 1.71
CA LEU A 224 -11.69 8.01 2.16
C LEU A 224 -11.54 9.53 1.94
N SER A 225 -10.35 10.08 2.17
CA SER A 225 -10.10 11.52 2.02
C SER A 225 -10.04 12.00 0.56
N TYR A 226 -9.90 11.10 -0.43
CA TYR A 226 -9.66 11.45 -1.83
C TYR A 226 -10.70 10.89 -2.81
N VAL A 227 -11.47 9.85 -2.41
CA VAL A 227 -12.52 9.22 -3.23
C VAL A 227 -13.58 10.20 -3.74
N GLY A 228 -13.80 11.32 -3.05
CA GLY A 228 -14.74 12.37 -3.45
C GLY A 228 -14.44 12.97 -4.84
N ARG A 229 -13.17 13.01 -5.27
CA ARG A 229 -12.79 13.49 -6.61
C ARG A 229 -13.32 12.58 -7.71
N ASP A 230 -13.19 11.27 -7.51
CA ASP A 230 -13.69 10.27 -8.45
C ASP A 230 -15.22 10.22 -8.45
N ALA A 231 -15.85 10.34 -7.28
CA ALA A 231 -17.30 10.45 -7.18
C ALA A 231 -17.85 11.67 -7.95
N ALA A 232 -17.21 12.83 -7.82
CA ALA A 232 -17.58 14.03 -8.56
C ALA A 232 -17.38 13.87 -10.07
N TYR A 233 -16.33 13.17 -10.50
CA TYR A 233 -16.13 12.85 -11.91
C TYR A 233 -17.27 11.98 -12.46
N ILE A 234 -17.62 10.90 -11.76
CA ILE A 234 -18.70 9.98 -12.15
C ILE A 234 -20.05 10.71 -12.17
N ALA A 235 -20.34 11.55 -11.18
CA ALA A 235 -21.59 12.32 -11.13
C ALA A 235 -21.74 13.25 -12.35
N ARG A 236 -20.68 13.99 -12.72
CA ARG A 236 -20.69 14.84 -13.92
C ARG A 236 -20.87 14.03 -15.20
N HIS A 237 -20.27 12.85 -15.28
CA HIS A 237 -20.46 11.96 -16.42
C HIS A 237 -21.92 11.50 -16.53
N MET A 238 -22.59 11.18 -15.41
CA MET A 238 -24.02 10.85 -15.39
C MET A 238 -24.89 12.05 -15.82
N GLU A 239 -24.60 13.25 -15.34
CA GLU A 239 -25.33 14.48 -15.71
C GLU A 239 -25.22 14.80 -17.21
N ALA A 240 -24.02 14.62 -17.79
CA ALA A 240 -23.80 14.83 -19.22
C ALA A 240 -24.66 13.88 -20.07
N LEU A 241 -24.66 12.58 -19.74
CA LEU A 241 -25.49 11.58 -20.42
C LEU A 241 -26.99 11.88 -20.26
N GLY A 242 -27.42 12.30 -19.07
CA GLY A 242 -28.81 12.69 -18.82
C GLY A 242 -29.22 13.92 -19.63
N SER A 243 -28.33 14.90 -19.76
CA SER A 243 -28.57 16.13 -20.53
C SER A 243 -28.67 15.84 -22.03
N GLU A 244 -27.79 14.98 -22.56
CA GLU A 244 -27.84 14.52 -23.95
C GLU A 244 -29.13 13.72 -24.25
N ALA A 245 -29.54 12.83 -23.34
CA ALA A 245 -30.77 12.07 -23.47
C ALA A 245 -32.05 12.95 -23.42
N LEU A 246 -31.97 14.11 -22.74
CA LEU A 246 -33.07 15.08 -22.58
C LEU A 246 -32.99 16.27 -23.54
N GLY A 247 -31.99 16.34 -24.44
CA GLY A 247 -31.78 17.47 -25.35
C GLY A 247 -31.48 18.81 -24.66
N SER A 248 -30.95 18.78 -23.44
CA SER A 248 -30.67 19.96 -22.61
C SER A 248 -29.20 20.41 -22.75
N PRO A 249 -28.92 21.74 -22.75
CA PRO A 249 -27.55 22.24 -22.93
C PRO A 249 -26.64 21.86 -21.76
N ALA A 250 -25.36 21.63 -22.07
CA ALA A 250 -24.34 21.12 -21.14
C ALA A 250 -24.20 21.96 -19.85
N PRO A 251 -23.95 21.32 -18.68
CA PRO A 251 -23.76 22.02 -17.42
C PRO A 251 -22.47 22.87 -17.42
N PRO A 252 -22.44 23.97 -16.64
CA PRO A 252 -21.32 24.91 -16.65
C PRO A 252 -20.02 24.27 -16.15
N SER A 253 -18.90 24.65 -16.78
CA SER A 253 -17.55 24.20 -16.45
C SER A 253 -17.14 24.62 -15.04
N TRP A 254 -16.68 23.67 -14.22
CA TRP A 254 -16.14 23.91 -12.89
C TRP A 254 -14.62 24.17 -12.94
N SER A 255 -14.15 25.15 -12.17
CA SER A 255 -12.72 25.38 -11.88
C SER A 255 -12.41 24.97 -10.44
N PRO A 256 -11.30 24.24 -10.17
CA PRO A 256 -10.86 23.98 -8.81
C PRO A 256 -10.35 25.28 -8.18
N ALA A 257 -10.80 25.57 -6.97
CA ALA A 257 -10.08 26.43 -6.03
C ALA A 257 -9.07 25.58 -5.24
#